data_AF-L8N9F2-F1
#
_entry.id   AF-L8N9F2-F1
#
_cell.length_a   1.000
_cell.length_b   1.000
_cell.length_c   1.000
_cell.angle_alpha   90.00
_cell.angle_beta   90.00
_cell.angle_gamma   90.00
#
_symmetry.space_group_name_H-M   'P 1'
#
loop_
_entity.id
_entity.type
_entity.pdbx_description
1 polymer ?
#
loop_
_entity_poly.entity_id
_entity_poly.type
_entity_poly.pdbx_seq_one_letter_code
_entity_poly.pdbx_strand_id
1 'polypeptide(L)'
;MTEDIPADLLLRLRPNRCLYKAPAPYRGCGRPRKHGDKFQLANADSWGDPSATFSLEDETVGQVQIQQWSDLHFKKLPNAISKLFESPIPIALVCG
;
A
#
# COMPACT_ATOMS: atom_id res chain seq x y z
N MET A 1 22.30 2.14 -11.18
CA MET A 1 21.72 0.83 -11.55
C MET A 1 20.35 0.76 -10.90
N THR A 2 19.31 1.11 -11.66
CA THR A 2 17.90 1.00 -11.24
C THR A 2 17.02 0.61 -12.42
N GLU A 3 17.63 0.23 -13.55
CA GLU A 3 16.97 0.09 -14.86
C GLU A 3 16.14 -1.21 -14.97
N ASP A 4 16.34 -2.17 -14.06
CA ASP A 4 15.68 -3.48 -14.11
C ASP A 4 14.53 -3.66 -13.09
N ILE A 5 14.12 -2.59 -12.38
CA ILE A 5 12.98 -2.67 -11.47
C ILE A 5 11.71 -2.28 -12.23
N PRO A 6 10.74 -3.19 -12.39
CA PRO A 6 9.46 -2.87 -13.06
C PRO A 6 8.57 -2.04 -12.13
N ALA A 7 8.96 -0.79 -11.89
CA ALA A 7 8.24 0.16 -11.07
C ALA A 7 8.11 1.50 -11.80
N ASP A 8 6.88 1.98 -11.95
CA ASP A 8 6.61 3.26 -12.62
C ASP A 8 7.03 4.46 -11.77
N LEU A 9 6.90 4.36 -10.44
CA LEU A 9 7.21 5.42 -9.48
C LEU A 9 7.68 4.87 -8.14
N LEU A 10 8.74 5.47 -7.59
CA LEU A 10 9.16 5.29 -6.20
C LEU A 10 8.94 6.59 -5.43
N LEU A 11 8.06 6.56 -4.43
CA LEU A 11 7.65 7.76 -3.69
C LEU A 11 7.83 7.54 -2.19
N ARG A 12 8.45 8.52 -1.51
CA ARG A 12 8.45 8.58 -0.04
C ARG A 12 7.19 9.29 0.44
N LEU A 13 6.30 8.56 1.11
CA LEU A 13 5.11 9.13 1.72
C LEU A 13 5.40 9.65 3.13
N ARG A 14 4.73 10.74 3.51
CA ARG A 14 4.78 11.23 4.91
C ARG A 14 4.05 10.23 5.82
N PRO A 15 4.57 9.88 7.00
CA PRO A 15 4.00 8.86 7.88
C PRO A 15 2.60 9.23 8.42
N ASN A 16 2.26 10.51 8.48
CA ASN A 16 0.92 10.96 8.87
C ASN A 16 -0.14 10.82 7.75
N ARG A 17 0.17 10.17 6.62
CA ARG A 17 -0.81 9.87 5.57
C ARG A 17 -1.60 8.60 5.90
N CYS A 18 -2.81 8.56 5.38
CA CYS A 18 -3.75 7.47 5.56
C CYS A 18 -4.30 7.07 4.19
N LEU A 19 -4.28 5.76 3.94
CA LEU A 19 -4.91 5.10 2.82
C LEU A 19 -6.10 4.29 3.33
N TYR A 20 -6.85 3.71 2.40
CA TYR A 20 -8.07 2.95 2.69
C TYR A 20 -8.10 1.70 1.83
N LYS A 21 -8.57 0.59 2.41
CA LYS A 21 -8.90 -0.63 1.68
C LYS A 21 -10.21 -0.45 0.91
N ALA A 22 -10.48 -1.34 -0.04
CA ALA A 22 -11.78 -1.45 -0.68
C ALA A 22 -12.90 -1.64 0.37
N PRO A 23 -14.08 -1.02 0.18
CA PRO A 23 -15.21 -1.24 1.07
C PRO A 23 -15.74 -2.67 0.95
N ALA A 24 -16.21 -3.23 2.07
CA ALA A 24 -16.96 -4.49 2.05
C ALA A 24 -18.22 -4.37 1.16
N PRO A 25 -18.76 -5.50 0.65
CA PRO A 25 -19.96 -5.51 -0.17
C PRO A 25 -21.11 -4.74 0.45
N TYR A 26 -21.81 -3.96 -0.39
CA TYR A 26 -22.88 -3.09 0.06
C TYR A 26 -24.07 -3.91 0.58
N ARG A 27 -24.47 -3.69 1.84
CA ARG A 27 -25.56 -4.43 2.50
C ARG A 27 -26.97 -3.93 2.16
N GLY A 28 -27.11 -2.95 1.25
CA GLY A 28 -28.42 -2.41 0.87
C GLY A 28 -28.98 -1.29 1.76
N CYS A 29 -28.28 -0.91 2.84
CA CYS A 29 -28.73 0.15 3.75
C CYS A 29 -27.96 1.47 3.56
N GLY A 30 -28.69 2.55 3.24
CA GLY A 30 -28.16 3.91 3.18
C GLY A 30 -27.33 4.23 1.94
N ARG A 31 -26.23 4.97 2.11
CA ARG A 31 -25.29 5.26 1.03
C ARG A 31 -24.17 4.22 1.05
N PRO A 32 -23.81 3.60 -0.10
CA PRO A 32 -22.65 2.70 -0.17
C PRO A 32 -21.38 3.34 0.39
N ARG A 33 -20.64 2.57 1.20
CA ARG A 33 -19.36 3.01 1.75
C ARG A 33 -18.36 3.15 0.61
N LYS A 34 -17.59 4.24 0.61
CA LYS A 34 -16.49 4.48 -0.36
C LYS A 34 -15.16 3.89 0.10
N HIS A 35 -15.05 3.56 1.38
CA HIS A 35 -13.81 3.16 2.03
C HIS A 35 -14.08 2.00 2.98
N GLY A 36 -13.19 1.01 2.94
CA GLY A 36 -13.05 -0.02 3.95
C GLY A 36 -12.19 0.48 5.12
N ASP A 37 -11.39 -0.43 5.66
CA ASP A 37 -10.55 -0.14 6.82
C ASP A 37 -9.44 0.87 6.49
N LYS A 38 -9.05 1.63 7.52
CA LYS A 38 -7.97 2.62 7.42
C LYS A 38 -6.62 1.92 7.45
N PHE A 39 -5.73 2.35 6.57
CA PHE A 39 -4.31 2.02 6.58
C PHE A 39 -3.52 3.28 6.92
N GLN A 40 -3.11 3.44 8.18
CA GLN A 40 -2.38 4.61 8.65
C GLN A 40 -0.88 4.31 8.61
N LEU A 41 -0.11 5.07 7.83
CA LEU A 41 1.33 4.79 7.65
C LEU A 41 2.13 4.90 8.97
N ALA A 42 1.64 5.67 9.95
CA ALA A 42 2.26 5.80 11.26
C ALA A 42 1.78 4.77 12.31
N ASN A 43 0.82 3.89 11.97
CA ASN A 43 0.27 2.92 12.92
C ASN A 43 0.25 1.52 12.29
N ALA A 44 1.22 0.68 12.69
CA ALA A 44 1.42 -0.66 12.17
C ALA A 44 0.21 -1.59 12.40
N ASP A 45 -0.50 -1.45 13.52
CA ASP A 45 -1.67 -2.27 13.84
C ASP A 45 -2.82 -2.08 12.82
N SER A 46 -2.81 -0.96 12.10
CA SER A 46 -3.82 -0.67 11.07
C SER A 46 -3.51 -1.30 9.71
N TRP A 47 -2.32 -1.87 9.51
CA TRP A 47 -1.90 -2.37 8.21
C TRP A 47 -2.62 -3.68 7.85
N GLY A 48 -2.80 -4.55 8.85
CA GLY A 48 -3.22 -5.93 8.66
C GLY A 48 -2.19 -6.72 7.84
N ASP A 49 -2.58 -7.89 7.36
CA ASP A 49 -1.64 -8.78 6.67
C ASP A 49 -1.12 -8.18 5.35
N PRO A 50 0.18 -8.29 5.06
CA PRO A 50 0.75 -7.88 3.79
C PRO A 50 0.28 -8.82 2.67
N SER A 51 0.12 -8.26 1.48
CA SER A 51 -0.14 -9.02 0.26
C SER A 51 1.06 -9.85 -0.19
N ALA A 52 2.27 -9.37 0.08
CA ALA A 52 3.52 -10.11 -0.14
C ALA A 52 4.60 -9.66 0.85
N THR A 53 5.52 -10.56 1.17
CA THR A 53 6.72 -10.26 1.98
C THR A 53 7.95 -10.79 1.27
N PHE A 54 8.99 -9.96 1.22
CA PHE A 54 10.28 -10.28 0.64
C PHE A 54 11.35 -10.15 1.72
N SER A 55 12.34 -11.04 1.69
CA SER A 55 13.50 -10.99 2.58
C SER A 55 14.74 -11.12 1.73
N LEU A 56 15.70 -10.23 1.94
CA LEU A 56 16.96 -10.21 1.23
C LEU A 56 18.08 -9.84 2.20
N GLU A 57 19.29 -10.30 1.91
CA GLU A 57 20.48 -9.91 2.62
C GLU A 57 21.21 -8.86 1.79
N ASP A 58 21.44 -7.70 2.38
CA ASP A 58 22.19 -6.61 1.79
C ASP A 58 23.54 -6.49 2.49
N GLU A 59 24.62 -6.40 1.72
CA GLU A 59 25.98 -6.37 2.27
C GLU A 59 26.25 -5.15 3.17
N THR A 60 25.48 -4.07 3.02
CA THR A 60 25.67 -2.82 3.75
C THR A 60 24.75 -2.68 4.95
N VAL A 61 23.49 -3.12 4.83
CA VAL A 61 22.48 -2.95 5.90
C VAL A 61 22.06 -4.27 6.56
N GLY A 62 22.59 -5.41 6.11
CA GLY A 62 22.28 -6.72 6.63
C GLY A 62 20.93 -7.25 6.16
N GLN A 63 20.21 -7.95 7.02
CA GLN A 63 18.93 -8.55 6.67
C GLN A 63 17.85 -7.47 6.50
N VAL A 64 17.26 -7.40 5.31
CA VAL A 64 16.17 -6.48 4.97
C VAL A 64 14.87 -7.24 4.76
N GLN A 65 13.81 -6.79 5.41
CA GLN A 65 12.45 -7.28 5.15
C GLN A 65 11.60 -6.20 4.49
N ILE A 66 10.96 -6.56 3.38
CA ILE A 66 10.06 -5.69 2.63
C ILE A 66 8.66 -6.30 2.68
N GLN A 67 7.69 -5.52 3.16
CA GLN A 67 6.28 -5.93 3.15
C GLN A 67 5.50 -5.06 2.18
N GLN A 68 4.68 -5.69 1.35
CA GLN A 68 3.83 -5.06 0.34
C GLN A 68 2.36 -5.13 0.76
N TRP A 69 1.62 -4.04 0.54
CA TRP A 69 0.16 -4.04 0.53
C TRP A 69 -0.38 -3.56 -0.83
N SER A 70 -1.40 -4.27 -1.34
CA SER A 70 -2.14 -3.96 -2.57
C SER A 70 -3.55 -3.42 -2.28
N ASP A 71 -4.24 -2.92 -3.31
CA ASP A 71 -5.64 -2.48 -3.25
C ASP A 71 -5.94 -1.35 -2.23
N LEU A 72 -4.98 -0.44 -2.08
CA LEU A 72 -5.09 0.74 -1.24
C LEU A 72 -5.35 2.00 -2.07
N HIS A 73 -6.18 2.91 -1.54
CA HIS A 73 -6.45 4.20 -2.17
C HIS A 73 -6.41 5.39 -1.22
N PHE A 74 -6.08 6.57 -1.76
CA PHE A 74 -6.24 7.82 -1.03
C PHE A 74 -7.72 8.17 -0.86
N LYS A 75 -8.04 8.82 0.27
CA LYS A 75 -9.41 9.27 0.59
C LYS A 75 -10.11 10.03 -0.54
N LYS A 76 -9.38 10.93 -1.22
CA LYS A 76 -9.93 11.79 -2.29
C LYS A 76 -10.06 11.07 -3.63
N LEU A 77 -9.42 9.92 -3.79
CA LEU A 77 -9.26 9.21 -5.05
C LEU A 77 -9.68 7.73 -4.91
N PRO A 78 -10.94 7.45 -4.50
CA PRO A 78 -11.37 6.08 -4.19
C PRO A 78 -11.44 5.13 -5.39
N ASN A 79 -11.46 5.67 -6.61
CA ASN A 79 -11.52 4.89 -7.85
C ASN A 79 -10.21 5.01 -8.65
N ALA A 80 -9.15 5.61 -8.10
CA ALA A 80 -7.93 5.91 -8.86
C ALA A 80 -6.94 4.74 -8.92
N ILE A 81 -7.31 3.55 -8.43
CA ILE A 81 -6.44 2.37 -8.46
C ILE A 81 -6.09 1.97 -9.91
N SER A 82 -6.89 2.36 -10.91
CA SER A 82 -6.74 1.92 -12.30
C SER A 82 -6.47 3.01 -13.35
N LYS A 83 -6.28 4.28 -12.98
CA LYS A 83 -6.17 5.37 -13.97
C LYS A 83 -4.80 6.03 -14.10
N LEU A 84 -3.83 5.66 -13.27
CA LEU A 84 -2.50 6.27 -13.32
C LEU A 84 -1.37 5.28 -13.57
N PHE A 85 -1.60 3.97 -13.41
CA PHE A 85 -0.55 2.94 -13.50
C PHE A 85 -1.16 1.64 -14.05
N GLU A 86 -0.47 0.99 -14.98
CA GLU A 86 -0.89 -0.30 -15.58
C GLU A 86 -0.75 -1.48 -14.60
N SER A 87 -0.14 -1.25 -13.43
CA SER A 87 -0.03 -2.20 -12.33
C SER A 87 -0.29 -1.52 -10.97
N PRO A 88 -0.84 -2.23 -9.97
CA PRO A 88 -1.01 -1.67 -8.64
C PRO A 88 0.36 -1.38 -8.04
N ILE A 89 0.68 -0.11 -7.75
CA ILE A 89 1.93 0.26 -7.08
C ILE A 89 1.99 -0.48 -5.73
N PRO A 90 2.95 -1.39 -5.51
CA PRO A 90 3.13 -2.01 -4.21
C PRO A 90 3.63 -0.94 -3.23
N ILE A 91 2.90 -0.72 -2.14
CA ILE A 91 3.44 0.07 -1.03
C ILE A 91 4.33 -0.84 -0.22
N ALA A 92 5.63 -0.67 -0.40
CA ALA A 92 6.67 -1.35 0.34
C ALA A 92 7.05 -0.55 1.59
N LEU A 93 6.89 -1.13 2.78
CA LEU A 93 7.57 -0.66 3.99
C LEU A 93 8.78 -1.56 4.22
N VAL A 94 9.95 -0.92 4.28
CA VAL A 94 11.21 -1.58 4.65
C VAL A 94 11.29 -1.56 6.17
N CYS A 95 11.27 -2.74 6.78
CA CYS A 95 11.62 -2.92 8.18
C CYS A 95 13.07 -3.44 8.24
N GLY A 96 13.92 -2.75 9.00
CA GLY A 96 15.29 -3.14 9.34
C GLY A 96 15.51 -2.99 10.82
#